data_AF-A0A934SZJ7-F1
#
_entry.id   AF-A0A934SZJ7-F1
#
_cell.length_a   1.000
_cell.length_b   1.000
_cell.length_c   1.000
_cell.angle_alpha   90.00
_cell.angle_beta   90.00
_cell.angle_gamma   90.00
#
_symmetry.space_group_name_H-M   'P 1'
#
loop_
_entity.id
_entity.type
_entity.pdbx_description
1 polymer ?
#
loop_
_entity_poly.entity_id
_entity_poly.type
_entity_poly.pdbx_seq_one_letter_code
_entity_poly.pdbx_strand_id
1 'polypeptide(L)'
;MSFRPAGEPFRPERHEVVLLSESDAKAFCVANHYAGSMPPARLRVGLMRKMPFEAEALVGAAIFSVPMQSAALSKYLKADMETGVELGRFVCTDVVEGNGESYFIAAANRMLQRETKIRAVVSYCDPLPRMDAQGNVVKPGHVGSIYMASSASLLGRSSPRTLILSRTGQVISERSLSKIRNDESGSAYAYRQLLAAGAPERQWGEDPAAYVRRALASEAFTRLRHPGNWVYAWGCGNKLERRLVRARIGPGLPYPKRHHPMAVA
;
A
#
# COMPACT_ATOMS: atom_id res chain seq x y z
N MET A 1 -10.34 5.81 5.90
CA MET A 1 -11.04 6.29 4.68
C MET A 1 -12.53 6.06 4.87
N SER A 2 -13.25 7.14 5.19
CA SER A 2 -14.72 7.16 5.23
C SER A 2 -15.24 7.43 3.82
N PHE A 3 -16.21 6.65 3.36
CA PHE A 3 -16.89 6.86 2.08
C PHE A 3 -17.83 8.06 2.25
N ARG A 4 -17.64 9.14 1.48
CA ARG A 4 -18.61 10.24 1.43
C ARG A 4 -19.69 9.95 0.37
N PRO A 5 -20.99 10.15 0.67
CA PRO A 5 -22.03 10.12 -0.35
C PRO A 5 -21.88 11.29 -1.34
N ALA A 6 -22.48 11.14 -2.52
CA ALA A 6 -22.42 12.08 -3.64
C ALA A 6 -23.11 13.42 -3.33
N GLY A 7 -22.47 14.28 -2.53
CA GLY A 7 -22.90 15.66 -2.28
C GLY A 7 -22.18 16.68 -3.17
N GLU A 8 -20.91 16.41 -3.52
CA GLU A 8 -20.13 17.24 -4.42
C GLU A 8 -19.41 16.36 -5.45
N PRO A 9 -19.80 16.40 -6.74
CA PRO A 9 -19.09 15.68 -7.78
C PRO A 9 -17.68 16.25 -7.95
N PHE A 10 -16.70 15.35 -8.12
CA PHE A 10 -15.34 15.72 -8.48
C PHE A 10 -15.31 16.64 -9.71
N ARG A 11 -14.53 17.72 -9.62
CA ARG A 11 -14.37 18.76 -10.66
C ARG A 11 -12.99 18.65 -11.31
N PRO A 12 -12.84 17.97 -12.46
CA PRO A 12 -11.55 17.79 -13.11
C PRO A 12 -10.83 19.09 -13.44
N GLU A 13 -11.56 20.16 -13.75
CA GLU A 13 -11.02 21.47 -14.10
C GLU A 13 -10.27 22.17 -12.94
N ARG A 14 -10.53 21.75 -11.69
CA ARG A 14 -9.83 22.23 -10.50
C ARG A 14 -8.61 21.40 -10.15
N HIS A 15 -8.33 20.35 -10.92
CA HIS A 15 -7.30 19.39 -10.60
C HIS A 15 -6.32 19.24 -11.74
N GLU A 16 -5.05 19.12 -11.39
CA GLU A 16 -3.99 18.83 -12.33
C GLU A 16 -3.26 17.56 -11.92
N VAL A 17 -2.85 16.75 -12.90
CA VAL A 17 -2.15 15.50 -12.65
C VAL A 17 -0.75 15.63 -13.18
N VAL A 18 0.23 15.54 -12.28
CA VAL A 18 1.63 15.89 -12.53
C VAL A 18 2.57 14.74 -12.16
N LEU A 19 3.77 14.74 -12.73
CA LEU A 19 4.86 13.91 -12.22
C LEU A 19 5.44 14.56 -10.97
N LEU A 20 5.70 13.75 -9.94
CA LEU A 20 6.29 14.22 -8.71
C LEU A 20 7.79 13.94 -8.66
N SER A 21 8.52 14.87 -8.05
CA SER A 21 9.88 14.62 -7.58
C SER A 21 9.89 13.52 -6.52
N GLU A 22 11.06 12.92 -6.27
CA GLU A 22 11.17 11.93 -5.20
C GLU A 22 10.92 12.56 -3.82
N SER A 23 11.40 13.78 -3.59
CA SER A 23 11.23 14.49 -2.32
C SER A 23 9.76 14.78 -2.02
N ASP A 24 9.01 15.30 -2.99
CA ASP A 24 7.61 15.70 -2.77
C ASP A 24 6.73 14.46 -2.56
N ALA A 25 6.93 13.44 -3.38
CA ALA A 25 6.22 12.17 -3.25
C ALA A 25 6.51 11.51 -1.89
N LYS A 26 7.77 11.55 -1.43
CA LYS A 26 8.17 10.99 -0.14
C LYS A 26 7.56 11.76 1.01
N ALA A 27 7.70 13.09 1.02
CA ALA A 27 7.13 13.95 2.05
C ALA A 27 5.62 13.73 2.18
N PHE A 28 4.91 13.73 1.05
CA PHE A 28 3.47 13.53 1.02
C PHE A 28 3.04 12.14 1.50
N CYS A 29 3.72 11.07 1.07
CA CYS A 29 3.41 9.70 1.48
C CYS A 29 3.67 9.47 2.97
N VAL A 30 4.76 10.04 3.53
CA VAL A 30 5.07 9.91 4.95
C VAL A 30 4.01 10.60 5.80
N ALA A 31 3.54 11.77 5.39
CA ALA A 31 2.52 12.53 6.11
C ALA A 31 1.11 11.91 6.00
N ASN A 32 0.72 11.41 4.82
CA ASN A 32 -0.68 11.09 4.53
C ASN A 32 -0.99 9.59 4.41
N HIS A 33 -0.01 8.75 4.06
CA HIS A 33 -0.27 7.32 3.91
C HIS A 33 -0.07 6.60 5.25
N TYR A 34 -1.01 5.72 5.61
CA TYR A 34 -0.97 4.94 6.86
C TYR A 34 0.32 4.14 7.12
N ALA A 35 1.16 3.95 6.09
CA ALA A 35 2.40 3.21 6.16
C ALA A 35 3.61 4.08 6.54
N GLY A 36 3.42 5.41 6.61
CA GLY A 36 4.46 6.38 7.02
C GLY A 36 5.75 6.31 6.21
N SER A 37 5.70 5.84 4.96
CA SER A 37 6.87 5.57 4.14
C SER A 37 6.52 5.46 2.65
N MET A 38 7.48 5.85 1.81
CA MET A 38 7.42 5.65 0.36
C MET A 38 8.40 4.54 -0.07
N PRO A 39 7.94 3.50 -0.79
CA PRO A 39 8.83 2.50 -1.37
C PRO A 39 9.61 3.08 -2.57
N PRO A 40 10.71 2.43 -3.01
CA PRO A 40 11.37 2.79 -4.26
C PRO A 40 10.37 2.82 -5.42
N ALA A 41 10.39 3.90 -6.19
CA ALA A 41 9.35 4.20 -7.16
C ALA A 41 9.88 4.20 -8.60
N ARG A 42 9.13 3.56 -9.49
CA ARG A 42 9.34 3.60 -10.94
C ARG A 42 8.68 4.83 -11.57
N LEU A 43 7.52 5.22 -11.05
CA LEU A 43 6.84 6.45 -11.43
C LEU A 43 6.08 7.00 -10.22
N ARG A 44 6.10 8.32 -10.06
CA ARG A 44 5.39 9.05 -9.00
C ARG A 44 4.47 10.05 -9.65
N VAL A 45 3.18 9.94 -9.37
CA VAL A 45 2.15 10.82 -9.93
C VAL A 45 1.44 11.52 -8.78
N GLY A 46 1.23 12.83 -8.93
CA GLY A 46 0.54 13.69 -7.99
C GLY A 46 -0.78 14.19 -8.54
N LEU A 47 -1.74 14.42 -7.65
CA LEU A 47 -2.96 15.17 -7.92
C LEU A 47 -2.83 16.53 -7.24
N MET A 48 -2.70 17.58 -8.02
CA MET A 48 -2.74 18.96 -7.56
C MET A 48 -4.18 19.44 -7.55
N ARG A 49 -4.54 20.28 -6.59
CA ARG A 49 -5.83 20.98 -6.53
C ARG A 49 -5.58 22.49 -6.53
N LYS A 50 -6.28 23.17 -7.43
CA LYS A 50 -6.37 24.63 -7.46
C LYS A 50 -7.33 25.09 -6.38
N MET A 51 -6.80 25.80 -5.40
CA MET A 51 -7.56 26.39 -4.29
C MET A 51 -7.89 27.84 -4.63
N PRO A 52 -9.11 28.34 -4.34
CA PRO A 52 -9.43 29.75 -4.55
C PRO A 52 -8.50 30.65 -3.73
N PHE A 53 -7.82 31.59 -4.39
CA PHE A 53 -6.95 32.59 -3.75
C PHE A 53 -5.75 32.03 -2.96
N GLU A 54 -5.41 30.76 -3.17
CA GLU A 54 -4.30 30.06 -2.52
C GLU A 54 -3.39 29.39 -3.56
N ALA A 55 -2.19 29.01 -3.14
CA ALA A 55 -1.30 28.21 -3.97
C ALA A 55 -1.91 26.82 -4.24
N GLU A 56 -1.53 26.22 -5.36
CA GLU A 56 -1.91 24.83 -5.64
C GLU A 56 -1.36 23.89 -4.57
N ALA A 57 -2.23 22.97 -4.12
CA ALA A 57 -1.89 22.01 -3.09
C ALA A 57 -1.82 20.60 -3.68
N LEU A 58 -0.81 19.83 -3.29
CA LEU A 58 -0.77 18.39 -3.54
C LEU A 58 -1.82 17.73 -2.64
N VAL A 59 -2.84 17.12 -3.26
CA VAL A 59 -3.97 16.50 -2.56
C VAL A 59 -4.03 14.99 -2.73
N GLY A 60 -3.22 14.42 -3.61
CA GLY A 60 -3.12 12.98 -3.77
C GLY A 60 -1.80 12.52 -4.39
N ALA A 61 -1.40 11.28 -4.10
CA ALA A 61 -0.22 10.65 -4.67
C ALA A 61 -0.48 9.18 -5.05
N ALA A 62 0.00 8.80 -6.23
CA ALA A 62 0.02 7.44 -6.76
C ALA A 62 1.47 7.04 -7.06
N ILE A 63 1.97 6.06 -6.32
CA ILE A 63 3.37 5.59 -6.38
C ILE A 63 3.38 4.21 -7.02
N PHE A 64 3.80 4.17 -8.29
CA PHE A 64 4.08 2.93 -8.99
C PHE A 64 5.47 2.44 -8.57
N SER A 65 5.50 1.47 -7.67
CA SER A 65 6.69 1.02 -6.97
C SER A 65 7.46 -0.06 -7.72
N VAL A 66 8.74 -0.19 -7.39
CA VAL A 66 9.51 -1.40 -7.65
C VAL A 66 8.93 -2.50 -6.76
N PRO A 67 8.38 -3.59 -7.31
CA PRO A 67 7.83 -4.67 -6.50
C PRO A 67 8.95 -5.31 -5.67
N MET A 68 8.64 -5.68 -4.43
CA MET A 68 9.62 -6.38 -3.57
C MET A 68 10.06 -7.72 -4.15
N GLN A 69 9.18 -8.36 -4.92
CA GLN A 69 9.43 -9.61 -5.63
C GLN A 69 8.90 -9.48 -7.05
N SER A 70 9.78 -9.50 -8.05
CA SER A 70 9.40 -9.46 -9.47
C SER A 70 8.46 -10.61 -9.86
N ALA A 71 8.58 -11.76 -9.18
CA ALA A 71 7.70 -12.93 -9.35
C ALA A 71 6.21 -12.60 -9.13
N ALA A 72 5.88 -11.57 -8.36
CA ALA A 72 4.50 -11.11 -8.20
C ALA A 72 3.89 -10.64 -9.53
N LEU A 73 4.67 -9.95 -10.37
CA LEU A 73 4.22 -9.48 -11.68
C LEU A 73 3.95 -10.68 -12.60
N SER A 74 4.86 -11.64 -12.65
CA SER A 74 4.68 -12.85 -13.47
C SER A 74 3.52 -13.70 -12.98
N LYS A 75 3.32 -13.81 -11.66
CA LYS A 75 2.21 -14.57 -11.07
C LYS A 75 0.85 -13.97 -11.42
N TYR A 76 0.66 -12.68 -11.12
CA TYR A 76 -0.65 -12.02 -11.15
C TYR A 76 -0.95 -11.32 -12.47
N LEU A 77 0.04 -10.72 -13.10
CA LEU A 77 -0.14 -9.93 -14.32
C LEU A 77 0.24 -10.68 -15.60
N LYS A 78 0.95 -11.82 -15.47
CA LYS A 78 1.59 -12.50 -16.60
C LYS A 78 2.46 -11.51 -17.39
N ALA A 79 3.21 -10.71 -16.65
CA ALA A 79 4.05 -9.61 -17.14
C ALA A 79 5.40 -9.62 -16.41
N ASP A 80 6.37 -8.94 -17.00
CA ASP A 80 7.70 -8.73 -16.45
C ASP A 80 7.86 -7.33 -15.85
N MET A 81 9.08 -6.98 -15.45
CA MET A 81 9.38 -5.65 -14.92
C MET A 81 9.23 -4.55 -15.97
N GLU A 82 9.37 -4.81 -17.27
CA GLU A 82 9.24 -3.77 -18.30
C GLU A 82 7.77 -3.37 -18.49
N THR A 83 6.87 -4.36 -18.48
CA THR A 83 5.45 -4.19 -18.84
C THR A 83 4.47 -4.25 -17.67
N GLY A 84 4.91 -4.67 -16.48
CA GLY A 84 4.10 -4.77 -15.26
C GLY A 84 4.63 -3.89 -14.12
N VAL A 85 3.76 -3.42 -13.23
CA VAL A 85 4.14 -2.66 -12.04
C VAL A 85 3.21 -2.88 -10.86
N GLU A 86 3.67 -2.56 -9.65
CA GLU A 86 2.85 -2.49 -8.45
C GLU A 86 2.44 -1.04 -8.16
N LEU A 87 1.16 -0.77 -7.91
CA LEU A 87 0.72 0.48 -7.27
C LEU A 87 0.88 0.34 -5.76
N GLY A 88 2.08 0.62 -5.26
CA GLY A 88 2.47 0.34 -3.88
C GLY A 88 1.98 1.38 -2.87
N ARG A 89 1.73 2.62 -3.29
CA ARG A 89 1.07 3.65 -2.47
C ARG A 89 0.04 4.38 -3.30
N PHE A 90 -1.14 4.53 -2.75
CA PHE A 90 -2.18 5.37 -3.30
C PHE A 90 -2.89 6.06 -2.14
N VAL A 91 -2.86 7.39 -2.13
CA VAL A 91 -3.46 8.20 -1.08
C VAL A 91 -4.05 9.46 -1.67
N CYS A 92 -5.27 9.78 -1.27
CA CYS A 92 -5.90 11.08 -1.46
C CYS A 92 -6.22 11.64 -0.07
N THR A 93 -6.05 12.93 0.09
CA THR A 93 -6.52 13.68 1.27
C THR A 93 -8.04 13.78 1.25
N ASP A 94 -8.62 14.18 2.38
CA ASP A 94 -10.05 14.34 2.58
C ASP A 94 -10.67 15.52 1.81
N VAL A 95 -9.83 16.43 1.27
CA VAL A 95 -10.26 17.53 0.40
C VAL A 95 -10.59 17.09 -1.03
N VAL A 96 -10.20 15.88 -1.43
CA VAL A 96 -10.58 15.32 -2.74
C VAL A 96 -12.05 14.92 -2.70
N GLU A 97 -12.84 15.47 -3.63
CA GLU A 97 -14.29 15.26 -3.66
C GLU A 97 -14.67 13.84 -4.12
N GLY A 98 -15.95 13.49 -3.99
CA GLY A 98 -16.46 12.17 -4.34
C GLY A 98 -16.14 11.78 -5.79
N ASN A 99 -15.69 10.53 -5.98
CA ASN A 99 -15.15 9.97 -7.24
C ASN A 99 -13.77 10.47 -7.66
N GLY A 100 -13.13 11.38 -6.90
CA GLY A 100 -11.81 11.88 -7.22
C GLY A 100 -10.72 10.81 -7.18
N GLU A 101 -10.82 9.80 -6.31
CA GLU A 101 -9.85 8.70 -6.29
C GLU A 101 -9.89 7.86 -7.58
N SER A 102 -11.08 7.52 -8.06
CA SER A 102 -11.26 6.77 -9.32
C SER A 102 -10.81 7.60 -10.53
N TYR A 103 -11.10 8.90 -10.55
CA TYR A 103 -10.56 9.82 -11.55
C TYR A 103 -9.03 9.82 -11.53
N PHE A 104 -8.44 9.94 -10.34
CA PHE A 104 -7.00 10.03 -10.19
C PHE A 104 -6.30 8.74 -10.59
N ILE A 105 -6.85 7.57 -10.26
CA ILE A 105 -6.35 6.27 -10.77
C ILE A 105 -6.35 6.27 -12.30
N ALA A 106 -7.45 6.69 -12.93
CA ALA A 106 -7.53 6.75 -14.39
C ALA A 106 -6.50 7.72 -15.00
N ALA A 107 -6.28 8.88 -14.38
CA ALA A 107 -5.31 9.87 -14.83
C ALA A 107 -3.85 9.41 -14.61
N ALA A 108 -3.55 8.81 -13.46
CA ALA A 108 -2.24 8.24 -13.17
C ALA A 108 -1.91 7.08 -14.14
N ASN A 109 -2.89 6.25 -14.51
CA ASN A 109 -2.71 5.24 -15.55
C ASN A 109 -2.40 5.85 -16.93
N ARG A 110 -2.93 7.04 -17.26
CA ARG A 110 -2.58 7.76 -18.51
C ARG A 110 -1.15 8.28 -18.46
N MET A 111 -0.70 8.82 -17.33
CA MET A 111 0.72 9.20 -17.17
C MET A 111 1.62 7.97 -17.28
N LEU A 112 1.26 6.86 -16.61
CA LEU A 112 2.01 5.61 -16.69
C LEU A 112 2.18 5.12 -18.13
N GLN A 113 1.13 5.22 -18.94
CA GLN A 113 1.18 4.88 -20.37
C GLN A 113 2.13 5.79 -21.16
N ARG A 114 2.11 7.09 -20.89
CA ARG A 114 2.91 8.10 -21.61
C ARG A 114 4.39 7.99 -21.28
N GLU A 115 4.71 7.83 -19.99
CA GLU A 115 6.08 7.88 -19.50
C GLU A 115 6.79 6.53 -19.56
N THR A 116 6.07 5.42 -19.76
CA THR A 116 6.63 4.08 -19.63
C THR A 116 6.02 3.05 -20.59
N LYS A 117 6.67 1.88 -20.69
CA LYS A 117 6.15 0.70 -21.39
C LYS A 117 5.18 -0.15 -20.55
N ILE A 118 4.89 0.27 -19.31
CA ILE A 118 4.03 -0.48 -18.40
C ILE A 118 2.59 -0.47 -18.93
N ARG A 119 1.96 -1.66 -18.97
CA ARG A 119 0.56 -1.86 -19.39
C ARG A 119 -0.27 -2.63 -18.39
N ALA A 120 0.34 -3.26 -17.38
CA ALA A 120 -0.36 -4.00 -16.35
C ALA A 120 0.01 -3.48 -14.96
N VAL A 121 -0.99 -3.29 -14.11
CA VAL A 121 -0.80 -2.82 -12.73
C VAL A 121 -1.41 -3.84 -11.77
N VAL A 122 -0.67 -4.19 -10.72
CA VAL A 122 -1.17 -4.94 -9.56
C VAL A 122 -1.22 -4.02 -8.35
N SER A 123 -2.20 -4.20 -7.47
CA SER A 123 -2.25 -3.53 -6.19
C SER A 123 -2.76 -4.45 -5.09
N TYR A 124 -2.34 -4.17 -3.86
CA TYR A 124 -2.69 -4.95 -2.69
C TYR A 124 -3.55 -4.15 -1.73
N CYS A 125 -4.50 -4.85 -1.11
CA CYS A 125 -5.43 -4.29 -0.15
C CYS A 125 -5.45 -5.16 1.10
N ASP A 126 -5.18 -4.57 2.26
CA ASP A 126 -5.08 -5.29 3.52
C ASP A 126 -6.48 -5.42 4.15
N PRO A 127 -7.05 -6.63 4.26
CA PRO A 127 -8.39 -6.81 4.78
C PRO A 127 -8.48 -6.71 6.30
N LEU A 128 -7.36 -6.84 7.02
CA LEU A 128 -7.40 -6.95 8.46
C LEU A 128 -7.22 -5.58 9.14
N PRO A 129 -8.17 -5.16 9.98
CA PRO A 129 -7.90 -4.06 10.89
C PRO A 129 -6.80 -4.46 11.88
N ARG A 130 -6.00 -3.49 12.29
CA ARG A 130 -4.99 -3.64 13.35
C ARG A 130 -5.35 -2.74 14.51
N MET A 131 -5.18 -3.26 15.71
CA MET A 131 -5.47 -2.58 16.96
C MET A 131 -4.20 -2.50 17.81
N ASP A 132 -4.14 -1.49 18.68
CA ASP A 132 -3.17 -1.44 19.78
C ASP A 132 -3.62 -2.33 20.96
N ALA A 133 -2.81 -2.39 22.01
CA ALA A 133 -3.10 -3.15 23.22
C ALA A 133 -4.34 -2.66 23.98
N GLN A 134 -4.79 -1.42 23.73
CA GLN A 134 -5.97 -0.82 24.33
C GLN A 134 -7.24 -1.05 23.48
N GLY A 135 -7.11 -1.69 22.32
CA GLY A 135 -8.21 -1.95 21.39
C GLY A 135 -8.49 -0.82 20.40
N ASN A 136 -7.69 0.25 20.38
CA ASN A 136 -7.87 1.33 19.42
C ASN A 136 -7.40 0.90 18.03
N VAL A 137 -8.15 1.29 16.99
CA VAL A 137 -7.81 0.95 15.60
C VAL A 137 -6.63 1.78 15.11
N VAL A 138 -5.48 1.13 14.96
CA VAL A 138 -4.23 1.71 14.41
C VAL A 138 -4.24 1.70 12.88
N LYS A 139 -4.81 0.65 12.28
CA LYS A 139 -5.04 0.58 10.83
C LYS A 139 -6.43 0.03 10.56
N PRO A 140 -7.28 0.74 9.79
CA PRO A 140 -8.51 0.16 9.32
C PRO A 140 -8.22 -0.91 8.25
N GLY A 141 -8.86 -2.06 8.37
CA GLY A 141 -8.94 -3.02 7.28
C GLY A 141 -9.79 -2.45 6.15
N HIS A 142 -9.49 -2.81 4.91
CA HIS A 142 -10.29 -2.39 3.77
C HIS A 142 -10.40 -3.50 2.73
N VAL A 143 -11.47 -3.42 1.93
CA VAL A 143 -11.77 -4.38 0.86
C VAL A 143 -11.44 -3.84 -0.53
N GLY A 144 -10.79 -2.68 -0.63
CA GLY A 144 -10.33 -2.15 -1.92
C GLY A 144 -11.45 -1.55 -2.77
N SER A 145 -12.43 -0.87 -2.15
CA SER A 145 -13.57 -0.26 -2.83
C SER A 145 -13.18 0.65 -3.99
N ILE A 146 -12.05 1.37 -3.88
CA ILE A 146 -11.53 2.21 -4.97
C ILE A 146 -11.15 1.40 -6.22
N TYR A 147 -10.59 0.20 -6.05
CA TYR A 147 -10.20 -0.66 -7.16
C TYR A 147 -11.41 -1.32 -7.81
N MET A 148 -12.42 -1.67 -7.00
CA MET A 148 -13.69 -2.19 -7.47
C MET A 148 -14.43 -1.13 -8.30
N ALA A 149 -14.49 0.12 -7.82
CA ALA A 149 -15.05 1.25 -8.56
C ALA A 149 -14.27 1.57 -9.84
N SER A 150 -12.96 1.29 -9.85
CA SER A 150 -12.08 1.45 -11.02
C SER A 150 -12.10 0.23 -11.97
N SER A 151 -13.03 -0.71 -11.80
CA SER A 151 -13.17 -1.92 -12.62
C SER A 151 -11.93 -2.82 -12.66
N ALA A 152 -11.15 -2.87 -11.58
CA ALA A 152 -10.01 -3.78 -11.46
C ALA A 152 -10.47 -5.23 -11.25
N SER A 153 -9.80 -6.20 -11.88
CA SER A 153 -10.03 -7.62 -11.63
C SER A 153 -9.49 -8.01 -10.25
N LEU A 154 -10.32 -8.65 -9.42
CA LEU A 154 -9.86 -9.28 -8.19
C LEU A 154 -9.23 -10.64 -8.52
N LEU A 155 -7.99 -10.88 -8.09
CA LEU A 155 -7.23 -12.11 -8.37
C LEU A 155 -7.10 -13.04 -7.14
N GLY A 156 -7.94 -12.82 -6.12
CA GLY A 156 -7.90 -13.55 -4.86
C GLY A 156 -6.98 -12.89 -3.84
N ARG A 157 -6.23 -13.69 -3.09
CA ARG A 157 -5.36 -13.22 -1.99
C ARG A 157 -3.89 -13.52 -2.24
N SER A 158 -3.03 -12.71 -1.64
CA SER A 158 -1.62 -13.06 -1.45
C SER A 158 -1.50 -14.24 -0.47
N SER A 159 -0.32 -14.83 -0.38
CA SER A 159 -0.09 -15.91 0.58
C SER A 159 -0.41 -15.47 2.01
N PRO A 160 -1.05 -16.33 2.82
CA PRO A 160 -1.26 -16.05 4.24
C PRO A 160 0.08 -15.99 4.96
N ARG A 161 0.16 -15.20 6.03
CA ARG A 161 1.37 -15.01 6.82
C ARG A 161 1.02 -14.75 8.28
N THR A 162 1.98 -14.93 9.16
CA THR A 162 1.86 -14.48 10.54
C THR A 162 2.55 -13.14 10.67
N LEU A 163 1.84 -12.14 11.17
CA LEU A 163 2.39 -10.83 11.50
C LEU A 163 2.82 -10.83 12.96
N ILE A 164 3.91 -10.12 13.24
CA ILE A 164 4.34 -9.79 14.59
C ILE A 164 3.95 -8.34 14.83
N LEU A 165 3.14 -8.10 15.85
CA LEU A 165 2.65 -6.79 16.21
C LEU A 165 3.33 -6.33 17.50
N SER A 166 3.76 -5.07 17.55
CA SER A 166 4.09 -4.39 18.81
C SER A 166 2.82 -4.13 19.63
N ARG A 167 2.98 -3.74 20.89
CA ARG A 167 1.88 -3.24 21.73
C ARG A 167 1.13 -2.04 21.14
N THR A 168 1.79 -1.27 20.28
CA THR A 168 1.21 -0.13 19.54
C THR A 168 0.52 -0.55 18.24
N GLY A 169 0.35 -1.86 17.97
CA GLY A 169 -0.31 -2.38 16.77
C GLY A 169 0.52 -2.24 15.49
N GLN A 170 1.78 -1.83 15.58
CA GLN A 170 2.68 -1.71 14.43
C GLN A 170 3.25 -3.09 14.05
N VAL A 171 3.40 -3.33 12.75
CA VAL A 171 3.95 -4.59 12.25
C VAL A 171 5.48 -4.54 12.29
N ILE A 172 6.09 -5.48 13.00
CA ILE A 172 7.51 -5.75 12.92
C ILE A 172 7.77 -6.59 11.67
N SER A 173 8.51 -6.02 10.72
CA SER A 173 8.72 -6.68 9.42
C SER A 173 9.72 -7.83 9.54
N GLU A 174 9.43 -8.94 8.86
CA GLU A 174 10.37 -10.08 8.79
C GLU A 174 11.72 -9.67 8.18
N ARG A 175 11.72 -8.69 7.27
CA ARG A 175 12.97 -8.17 6.69
C ARG A 175 13.82 -7.45 7.73
N SER A 176 13.21 -6.65 8.61
CA SER A 176 13.92 -5.99 9.71
C SER A 176 14.52 -7.02 10.66
N LEU A 177 13.77 -8.07 10.98
CA LEU A 177 14.25 -9.18 11.81
C LEU A 177 15.40 -9.93 11.15
N SER A 178 15.30 -10.25 9.86
CA SER A 178 16.36 -10.89 9.08
C SER A 178 17.65 -10.08 9.11
N LYS A 179 17.57 -8.75 8.98
CA LYS A 179 18.76 -7.89 9.05
C LYS A 179 19.49 -8.02 10.38
N ILE A 180 18.76 -8.14 11.49
CA ILE A 180 19.36 -8.34 12.81
C ILE A 180 19.95 -9.75 12.90
N ARG A 181 19.20 -10.79 12.52
CA ARG A 181 19.67 -12.20 12.62
C ARG A 181 20.96 -12.45 11.83
N ASN A 182 21.08 -11.84 10.66
CA ASN A 182 22.18 -12.05 9.73
C ASN A 182 23.25 -10.95 9.80
N ASP A 183 23.10 -9.99 10.72
CA ASP A 183 23.92 -8.79 10.83
C ASP A 183 24.14 -8.03 9.50
N GLU A 184 23.08 -7.89 8.72
CA GLU A 184 23.10 -7.21 7.42
C GLU A 184 23.16 -5.68 7.57
N SER A 185 23.47 -4.99 6.48
CA SER A 185 23.38 -3.53 6.41
C SER A 185 22.00 -3.00 6.83
N GLY A 186 22.01 -2.10 7.83
CA GLY A 186 20.82 -1.58 8.48
C GLY A 186 20.35 -2.39 9.71
N SER A 187 21.11 -3.40 10.15
CA SER A 187 20.90 -4.14 11.40
C SER A 187 20.74 -3.20 12.60
N ALA A 188 21.64 -2.22 12.77
CA ALA A 188 21.56 -1.25 13.86
C ALA A 188 20.27 -0.41 13.86
N TYR A 189 19.78 0.00 12.68
CA TYR A 189 18.52 0.72 12.58
C TYR A 189 17.32 -0.19 12.89
N ALA A 190 17.32 -1.42 12.36
CA ALA A 190 16.29 -2.41 12.67
C ALA A 190 16.25 -2.75 14.17
N TYR A 191 17.41 -2.83 14.81
CA TYR A 191 17.54 -3.05 16.25
C TYR A 191 16.93 -1.90 17.05
N ARG A 192 17.26 -0.64 16.71
CA ARG A 192 16.64 0.55 17.37
C ARG A 192 15.12 0.55 17.22
N GLN A 193 14.60 0.22 16.05
CA GLN A 193 13.15 0.12 15.83
C GLN A 193 12.51 -0.98 16.69
N LEU A 194 13.22 -2.09 16.90
CA LEU A 194 12.75 -3.19 17.72
C LEU A 194 12.73 -2.81 19.21
N LEU A 195 13.75 -2.10 19.69
CA LEU A 195 13.78 -1.54 21.05
C LEU A 195 12.68 -0.49 21.27
N ALA A 196 12.49 0.42 20.32
CA ALA A 196 11.41 1.42 20.36
C ALA A 196 10.01 0.77 20.38
N ALA A 197 9.89 -0.45 19.84
CA ALA A 197 8.67 -1.25 19.91
C ALA A 197 8.49 -2.03 21.24
N GLY A 198 9.44 -1.90 22.18
CA GLY A 198 9.40 -2.50 23.51
C GLY A 198 10.19 -3.79 23.68
N ALA A 199 11.02 -4.19 22.71
CA ALA A 199 11.88 -5.36 22.88
C ALA A 199 12.90 -5.15 24.01
N PRO A 200 13.25 -6.23 24.75
CA PRO A 200 14.35 -6.17 25.70
C PRO A 200 15.68 -5.90 24.97
N GLU A 201 16.65 -5.34 25.67
CA GLU A 201 18.00 -5.16 25.11
C GLU A 201 18.69 -6.50 24.86
N ARG A 202 19.59 -6.51 23.87
CA ARG A 202 20.48 -7.63 23.60
C ARG A 202 21.50 -7.75 24.73
N GLN A 203 21.69 -8.97 25.22
CA GLN A 203 22.65 -9.25 26.28
C GLN A 203 24.08 -9.23 25.74
N TRP A 204 25.05 -8.99 26.62
CA TRP A 204 26.45 -9.02 26.24
C TRP A 204 26.84 -10.41 25.70
N GLY A 205 27.45 -10.43 24.51
CA GLY A 205 27.86 -11.68 23.84
C GLY A 205 26.72 -12.54 23.26
N GLU A 206 25.46 -12.13 23.37
CA GLU A 206 24.33 -12.90 22.84
C GLU A 206 24.36 -12.93 21.32
N ASP A 207 24.17 -14.09 20.70
CA ASP A 207 24.06 -14.21 19.23
C ASP A 207 22.85 -13.42 18.68
N PRO A 208 22.94 -12.73 17.51
CA PRO A 208 21.83 -11.92 16.98
C PRO A 208 20.56 -12.73 16.68
N ALA A 209 20.68 -13.99 16.23
CA ALA A 209 19.52 -14.84 15.98
C ALA A 209 18.89 -15.35 17.27
N ALA A 210 19.71 -15.66 18.29
CA ALA A 210 19.24 -15.96 19.65
C ALA A 210 18.49 -14.77 20.25
N TYR A 211 19.06 -13.56 20.12
CA TYR A 211 18.43 -12.31 20.56
C TYR A 211 17.05 -12.10 19.93
N VAL A 212 16.94 -12.18 18.60
CA VAL A 212 15.63 -12.00 17.93
C VAL A 212 14.60 -13.02 18.43
N ARG A 213 15.02 -14.27 18.65
CA ARG A 213 14.12 -15.32 19.16
C ARG A 213 13.62 -14.99 20.57
N ARG A 214 14.51 -14.56 21.47
CA ARG A 214 14.19 -14.16 22.86
C ARG A 214 13.33 -12.90 22.89
N ALA A 215 13.70 -11.87 22.12
CA ALA A 215 12.95 -10.62 22.04
C ALA A 215 11.50 -10.86 21.58
N LEU A 216 11.29 -11.69 20.56
CA LEU A 216 9.96 -12.04 20.05
C LEU A 216 9.14 -12.97 20.96
N ALA A 217 9.77 -13.58 21.97
CA ALA A 217 9.09 -14.35 23.01
C ALA A 217 8.66 -13.48 24.21
N SER A 218 9.12 -12.22 24.27
CA SER A 218 8.70 -11.28 25.31
C SER A 218 7.24 -10.83 25.11
N GLU A 219 6.64 -10.30 26.18
CA GLU A 219 5.28 -9.74 26.17
C GLU A 219 5.15 -8.42 25.37
N ALA A 220 6.23 -7.95 24.74
CA ALA A 220 6.20 -6.78 23.88
C ALA A 220 5.50 -7.06 22.54
N PHE A 221 5.34 -8.34 22.16
CA PHE A 221 4.85 -8.72 20.84
C PHE A 221 3.73 -9.74 20.86
N THR A 222 2.78 -9.54 19.94
CA THR A 222 1.67 -10.48 19.69
C THR A 222 1.75 -11.02 18.27
N ARG A 223 1.39 -12.29 18.08
CA ARG A 223 1.30 -12.92 16.76
C ARG A 223 -0.12 -12.85 16.25
N LEU A 224 -0.29 -12.31 15.04
CA LEU A 224 -1.60 -12.24 14.35
C LEU A 224 -1.55 -13.06 13.07
N ARG A 225 -2.48 -14.01 12.90
CA ARG A 225 -2.63 -14.73 11.64
C ARG A 225 -3.30 -13.83 10.60
N HIS A 226 -2.59 -13.57 9.51
CA HIS A 226 -3.06 -12.73 8.41
C HIS A 226 -3.41 -13.60 7.18
N PRO A 227 -4.63 -13.48 6.61
CA PRO A 227 -5.10 -14.35 5.54
C PRO A 227 -4.48 -14.07 4.18
N GLY A 228 -3.74 -12.97 4.06
CA GLY A 228 -3.19 -12.46 2.81
C GLY A 228 -3.95 -11.22 2.35
N ASN A 229 -3.26 -10.32 1.65
CA ASN A 229 -3.87 -9.12 1.09
C ASN A 229 -4.76 -9.51 -0.09
N TRP A 230 -5.88 -8.82 -0.28
CA TRP A 230 -6.60 -8.87 -1.54
C TRP A 230 -5.71 -8.35 -2.66
N VAL A 231 -5.76 -9.02 -3.81
CA VAL A 231 -4.96 -8.69 -4.99
C VAL A 231 -5.87 -8.18 -6.08
N TYR A 232 -5.65 -6.96 -6.52
CA TYR A 232 -6.35 -6.33 -7.63
C TYR A 232 -5.40 -6.12 -8.79
N ALA A 233 -5.89 -6.30 -10.02
CA ALA A 233 -5.11 -6.07 -11.22
C ALA A 233 -5.94 -5.42 -12.33
N TRP A 234 -5.32 -4.57 -13.11
CA TRP A 234 -5.94 -3.95 -14.27
C TRP A 234 -4.92 -3.64 -15.35
N GLY A 235 -5.43 -3.46 -16.57
CA GLY A 235 -4.65 -2.91 -17.68
C GLY A 235 -4.67 -1.38 -17.66
N CYS A 236 -3.53 -0.78 -17.95
CA CYS A 236 -3.42 0.61 -18.38
C CYS A 236 -3.07 0.65 -19.88
N GLY A 237 -3.18 1.82 -20.50
CA GLY A 237 -2.97 1.97 -21.94
C GLY A 237 -4.25 2.19 -22.74
N ASN A 238 -4.14 2.03 -24.06
CA ASN A 238 -5.25 2.14 -25.00
C ASN A 238 -6.25 0.96 -24.84
N LYS A 239 -7.40 1.04 -25.55
CA LYS A 239 -8.48 0.05 -25.43
C LYS A 239 -8.02 -1.38 -25.72
N LEU A 240 -7.15 -1.56 -26.72
CA LEU A 240 -6.63 -2.87 -27.11
C LEU A 240 -5.69 -3.42 -26.02
N GLU A 241 -4.74 -2.62 -25.54
CA GLU A 241 -3.79 -3.00 -24.50
C GLU A 241 -4.52 -3.43 -23.22
N ARG A 242 -5.52 -2.65 -22.78
CA ARG A 242 -6.35 -3.00 -21.62
C ARG A 242 -7.10 -4.32 -21.81
N ARG A 243 -7.62 -4.57 -23.01
CA ARG A 243 -8.29 -5.84 -23.35
C ARG A 243 -7.32 -7.02 -23.32
N LEU A 244 -6.10 -6.85 -23.85
CA LEU A 244 -5.06 -7.87 -23.84
C LEU A 244 -4.61 -8.21 -22.41
N VAL A 245 -4.44 -7.20 -21.55
CA VAL A 245 -4.15 -7.43 -20.12
C VAL A 245 -5.30 -8.20 -19.47
N ARG A 246 -6.55 -7.78 -19.69
CA ARG A 246 -7.72 -8.46 -19.11
C ARG A 246 -7.84 -9.92 -19.57
N ALA A 247 -7.55 -10.20 -20.83
CA ALA A 247 -7.52 -11.58 -21.34
C ALA A 247 -6.44 -12.44 -20.65
N ARG A 248 -5.25 -11.86 -20.37
CA ARG A 248 -4.15 -12.55 -19.69
C ARG A 248 -4.41 -12.84 -18.21
N ILE A 249 -5.00 -11.88 -17.49
CA ILE A 249 -5.25 -12.02 -16.04
C ILE A 249 -6.56 -12.75 -15.72
N GLY A 250 -7.44 -12.92 -16.72
CA GLY A 250 -8.73 -13.57 -16.59
C GLY A 250 -9.86 -12.64 -16.11
N PRO A 251 -11.09 -13.17 -15.98
CA PRO A 251 -12.28 -12.38 -15.65
C PRO A 251 -12.27 -11.77 -14.24
N GLY A 252 -11.39 -12.27 -13.36
CA GLY A 252 -11.38 -11.93 -11.94
C GLY A 252 -12.44 -12.68 -11.15
N LEU A 253 -12.27 -12.71 -9.83
CA LEU A 253 -13.20 -13.27 -8.86
C LEU A 253 -14.28 -12.25 -8.48
N PRO A 254 -15.42 -12.70 -7.94
CA PRO A 254 -16.42 -11.82 -7.34
C PRO A 254 -15.82 -10.92 -6.26
N TYR A 255 -16.25 -9.67 -6.23
CA TYR A 255 -15.77 -8.69 -5.28
C TYR A 255 -16.18 -9.01 -3.83
N PRO A 256 -15.27 -8.85 -2.85
CA PRO A 256 -15.61 -9.02 -1.45
C PRO A 256 -16.63 -7.96 -1.00
N LYS A 257 -17.69 -8.40 -0.33
CA LYS A 257 -18.60 -7.49 0.36
C LYS A 257 -17.91 -6.96 1.62
N ARG A 258 -18.16 -5.69 1.98
CA ARG A 258 -17.77 -5.20 3.31
C ARG A 258 -18.58 -5.97 4.34
N HIS A 259 -17.93 -6.80 5.14
CA HIS A 259 -18.50 -7.16 6.43
C HIS A 259 -18.28 -5.94 7.33
N HIS A 260 -19.37 -5.33 7.81
CA HIS A 260 -19.27 -4.39 8.92
C HIS A 260 -18.50 -5.09 10.06
N PRO A 261 -17.46 -4.48 10.66
CA PRO A 261 -16.94 -5.01 11.91
C PRO A 261 -18.12 -5.04 12.89
N MET A 262 -18.29 -6.19 13.55
CA MET A 262 -19.36 -6.44 14.51
C MET A 262 -19.49 -5.24 15.45
N ALA A 263 -20.74 -4.84 15.72
CA ALA A 263 -21.05 -4.11 16.92
C ALA A 263 -20.41 -4.88 18.09
N VAL A 264 -19.42 -4.26 18.72
CA VAL A 264 -18.99 -4.68 20.05
C VAL A 264 -20.19 -4.36 20.92
N ALA A 265 -20.85 -5.41 21.41
CA ALA A 265 -21.80 -5.30 22.51
C ALA A 265 -21.05 -4.91 23.78
#